data_AF-A0A1S3RJW4-F1
#
_entry.id   AF-A0A1S3RJW4-F1
#
_cell.length_a   1.000
_cell.length_b   1.000
_cell.length_c   1.000
_cell.angle_alpha   90.00
_cell.angle_beta   90.00
_cell.angle_gamma   90.00
#
_symmetry.space_group_name_H-M   'P 1'
#
loop_
_entity.id
_entity.type
_entity.pdbx_description
1 polymer ?
#
loop_
_entity_poly.entity_id
_entity_poly.type
_entity_poly.pdbx_seq_one_letter_code
_entity_poly.pdbx_strand_id
1 'polypeptide(L)'
;MAFSEVDGYQAVQYCFPLHNSSCVKEVRSITENILMQLFFFSVSAFTVFVNLLVIISISHFKQLHTPTNLLILSLAVADLLVGIFVIPVEGIKVIESCWYLGETMCSVFHGIVFSVIFVSLYNLVIIAVDRYVAVCDPLLYISKITIGKTVTSIFLTWIFSFIYNLVILYCNGQWYRSQAHKNCHGECVLFISFTWGIIDLFVSFVAPCSVIICLYMNIFKVARIQVKAMNITTRIKISERKATKTLGVVLSVFLVGWITYYIGSLSEDYLR
;
A
#
# COMPACT_ATOMS: atom_id res chain seq x y z
N MET A 1 40.67 21.54 5.51
CA MET A 1 41.28 22.75 4.92
C MET A 1 40.37 23.16 3.79
N ALA A 2 39.79 24.35 3.90
CA ALA A 2 38.76 24.85 2.99
C ALA A 2 39.35 25.09 1.59
N PHE A 3 38.60 24.72 0.56
CA PHE A 3 38.70 25.36 -0.76
C PHE A 3 37.28 25.67 -1.22
N SER A 4 36.94 26.93 -1.09
CA SER A 4 35.88 27.58 -1.86
C SER A 4 36.57 28.35 -2.98
N GLU A 5 36.39 27.91 -4.22
CA GLU A 5 36.46 28.80 -5.38
C GLU A 5 35.38 28.38 -6.38
N VAL A 6 34.65 29.39 -6.83
CA VAL A 6 33.38 29.32 -7.54
C VAL A 6 33.65 29.33 -9.02
N ASP A 7 33.40 28.22 -9.69
CA ASP A 7 33.06 28.19 -11.11
C ASP A 7 31.61 27.70 -11.24
N GLY A 8 30.81 28.40 -12.06
CA GLY A 8 29.38 28.18 -12.27
C GLY A 8 29.01 26.89 -13.01
N TYR A 9 29.66 25.78 -12.69
CA TYR A 9 29.25 24.42 -13.03
C TYR A 9 29.00 23.68 -11.72
N GLN A 10 27.74 23.36 -11.41
CA GLN A 10 27.46 22.35 -10.39
C GLN A 10 28.19 21.06 -10.79
N ALA A 11 29.19 20.65 -10.01
CA ALA A 11 29.88 19.40 -10.25
C ALA A 11 28.86 18.26 -10.18
N VAL A 12 28.62 17.59 -11.31
CA VAL A 12 27.71 16.46 -11.40
C VAL A 12 28.24 15.35 -10.50
N GLN A 13 27.47 14.99 -9.47
CA GLN A 13 27.78 13.87 -8.59
C GLN A 13 27.11 12.61 -9.12
N TYR A 14 27.78 11.46 -8.98
CA TYR A 14 27.27 10.16 -9.40
C TYR A 14 27.12 9.24 -8.19
N CYS A 15 26.17 8.30 -8.23
CA CYS A 15 25.99 7.31 -7.18
C CYS A 15 27.23 6.43 -7.01
N PHE A 16 27.85 6.02 -8.12
CA PHE A 16 29.04 5.17 -8.20
C PHE A 16 30.06 5.81 -9.15
N PRO A 17 30.98 6.65 -8.67
CA PRO A 17 31.87 7.47 -9.52
C PRO A 17 32.86 6.67 -10.38
N LEU A 18 33.10 5.40 -10.05
CA LEU A 18 33.98 4.49 -10.79
C LEU A 18 33.25 3.67 -11.86
N HIS A 19 31.93 3.84 -12.01
CA HIS A 19 31.11 3.06 -12.94
C HIS A 19 30.62 3.92 -14.11
N ASN A 20 30.97 3.54 -15.34
CA ASN A 20 30.72 4.33 -16.56
C ASN A 20 29.24 4.64 -16.84
N SER A 21 28.32 3.84 -16.29
CA SER A 21 26.87 4.02 -16.44
C SER A 21 26.17 4.33 -15.12
N SER A 22 26.79 5.07 -14.18
CA SER A 22 26.16 5.38 -12.90
C SER A 22 25.09 6.48 -12.99
N CYS A 23 24.07 6.38 -12.14
CA CYS A 23 23.04 7.41 -12.02
C CYS A 23 23.61 8.71 -11.44
N VAL A 24 23.04 9.83 -11.87
CA VAL A 24 23.35 11.15 -11.31
C VAL A 24 22.70 11.25 -9.94
N LYS A 25 23.49 11.65 -8.94
CA LYS A 25 23.03 11.94 -7.60
C LYS A 25 22.42 13.35 -7.57
N GLU A 26 21.20 13.46 -7.07
CA GLU A 26 20.54 14.74 -6.89
C GLU A 26 21.15 15.47 -5.68
N VAL A 27 21.80 16.62 -5.94
CA VAL A 27 22.42 17.44 -4.90
C VAL A 27 21.39 18.40 -4.33
N ARG A 28 20.88 18.09 -3.13
CA ARG A 28 19.93 18.94 -2.40
C ARG A 28 20.61 19.76 -1.32
N SER A 29 19.96 20.84 -0.92
CA SER A 29 20.45 21.67 0.20
C SER A 29 20.39 20.88 1.51
N ILE A 30 21.29 21.21 2.45
CA ILE A 30 21.31 20.60 3.79
C ILE A 30 19.95 20.80 4.48
N THR A 31 19.34 21.97 4.29
CA THR A 31 18.03 22.30 4.86
C THR A 31 16.93 21.39 4.33
N GLU A 32 16.86 21.16 3.01
CA GLU A 32 15.87 20.25 2.41
C GLU A 32 16.04 18.82 2.93
N ASN A 33 17.28 18.32 2.99
CA ASN A 33 17.56 16.97 3.49
C ASN A 33 17.12 16.80 4.95
N ILE A 34 17.42 17.78 5.82
CA ILE A 34 16.98 17.77 7.22
C ILE A 34 15.45 17.78 7.31
N LEU A 35 14.77 18.62 6.51
CA LEU A 35 13.31 18.69 6.49
C LEU A 35 12.68 17.37 6.03
N MET A 36 13.18 16.76 4.95
CA MET A 36 12.71 15.46 4.46
C MET A 36 12.94 14.36 5.49
N GLN A 37 14.12 14.32 6.12
CA GLN A 37 14.45 13.33 7.15
C GLN A 37 13.51 13.43 8.35
N LEU A 38 13.27 14.65 8.86
CA LEU A 38 12.32 14.89 9.95
C LEU A 38 10.90 14.46 9.56
N PHE A 39 10.48 14.75 8.33
CA PHE A 39 9.18 14.35 7.82
C PHE A 39 9.00 12.83 7.76
N PHE A 40 9.89 12.11 7.07
CA PHE A 40 9.79 10.65 6.94
C PHE A 40 9.91 9.94 8.30
N PHE A 41 10.81 10.40 9.17
CA PHE A 41 10.95 9.85 10.52
C PHE A 41 9.67 10.05 11.34
N SER A 42 9.09 11.25 11.32
CA SER A 42 7.86 11.54 12.07
C SER A 42 6.68 10.72 11.56
N VAL A 43 6.52 10.59 10.24
CA VAL A 43 5.45 9.79 9.61
C VAL A 43 5.61 8.31 9.94
N SER A 44 6.83 7.77 9.84
CA SER A 44 7.15 6.39 10.22
C SER A 44 6.83 6.14 11.70
N ALA A 45 7.35 6.96 12.61
CA ALA A 45 7.14 6.83 14.05
C ALA A 45 5.64 6.89 14.43
N PHE A 46 4.90 7.83 13.85
CA PHE A 46 3.46 7.95 14.06
C PHE A 46 2.71 6.71 13.55
N THR A 47 3.04 6.24 12.34
CA THR A 47 2.44 5.04 11.74
C THR A 47 2.68 3.80 12.61
N VAL A 48 3.92 3.61 13.07
CA VAL A 48 4.29 2.50 13.96
C VAL A 48 3.52 2.59 15.27
N PHE A 49 3.50 3.76 15.90
CA PHE A 49 2.82 3.98 17.18
C PHE A 49 1.32 3.65 17.10
N VAL A 50 0.60 4.22 16.13
CA VAL A 50 -0.85 4.01 15.98
C VAL A 50 -1.17 2.54 15.72
N ASN A 51 -0.44 1.88 14.82
CA ASN A 51 -0.71 0.48 14.48
C ASN A 51 -0.33 -0.48 15.60
N LEU A 52 0.75 -0.22 16.35
CA LEU A 52 1.07 -0.99 17.56
C LEU A 52 -0.04 -0.86 18.61
N LEU A 53 -0.60 0.33 18.82
CA LEU A 53 -1.72 0.50 19.75
C LEU A 53 -2.94 -0.33 19.34
N VAL A 54 -3.26 -0.37 18.04
CA VAL A 54 -4.36 -1.20 17.51
C VAL A 54 -4.09 -2.68 17.75
N ILE A 55 -2.88 -3.16 17.43
CA ILE A 55 -2.47 -4.54 17.64
C ILE A 55 -2.56 -4.92 19.12
N ILE A 56 -1.93 -4.12 20.00
CA ILE A 56 -1.93 -4.35 21.45
C ILE A 56 -3.36 -4.37 21.98
N SER A 57 -4.21 -3.42 21.58
CA SER A 57 -5.59 -3.35 22.04
C SER A 57 -6.37 -4.62 21.68
N ILE A 58 -6.33 -5.05 20.42
CA ILE A 58 -7.09 -6.21 19.97
C ILE A 58 -6.54 -7.50 20.58
N SER A 59 -5.21 -7.67 20.64
CA SER A 59 -4.58 -8.87 21.20
C SER A 59 -4.75 -9.00 22.72
N HIS A 60 -4.81 -7.88 23.45
CA HIS A 60 -4.94 -7.90 24.91
C HIS A 60 -6.39 -8.14 25.35
N PHE A 61 -7.36 -7.47 24.73
CA PHE A 61 -8.75 -7.55 25.14
C PHE A 61 -9.50 -8.65 24.40
N LYS A 62 -9.69 -9.81 25.04
CA LYS A 62 -10.46 -10.95 24.49
C LYS A 62 -11.87 -10.58 23.99
N GLN A 63 -12.49 -9.55 24.59
CA GLN A 63 -13.79 -9.03 24.15
C GLN A 63 -13.76 -8.46 22.73
N LEU A 64 -12.59 -8.06 22.23
CA LEU A 64 -12.38 -7.55 20.88
C LEU A 64 -12.11 -8.66 19.85
N HIS A 65 -12.02 -9.94 20.23
CA HIS A 65 -11.78 -11.04 19.29
C HIS A 65 -13.02 -11.40 18.45
N THR A 66 -13.47 -10.45 17.63
CA THR A 66 -14.54 -10.63 16.65
C THR A 66 -13.96 -10.80 15.25
N PRO A 67 -14.68 -11.45 14.30
CA PRO A 67 -14.23 -11.59 12.91
C PRO A 67 -13.71 -10.28 12.29
N THR A 68 -14.48 -9.21 12.40
CA THR A 68 -14.11 -7.90 11.85
C THR A 68 -12.86 -7.31 12.49
N ASN A 69 -12.71 -7.45 13.82
CA ASN A 69 -11.52 -6.95 14.51
C ASN A 69 -10.27 -7.76 14.17
N LEU A 70 -10.39 -9.04 13.81
CA LEU A 70 -9.25 -9.82 13.30
C LEU A 70 -8.81 -9.33 11.92
N LEU A 71 -9.72 -8.88 11.07
CA LEU A 71 -9.37 -8.22 9.80
C LEU A 71 -8.69 -6.88 10.03
N ILE A 72 -9.18 -6.08 10.99
CA ILE A 72 -8.53 -4.83 11.42
C ILE A 72 -7.14 -5.10 11.98
N LEU A 73 -6.96 -6.17 12.77
CA LEU A 73 -5.65 -6.60 13.26
C LEU A 73 -4.71 -6.93 12.09
N SER A 74 -5.18 -7.67 11.08
CA SER A 74 -4.35 -7.96 9.90
C SER A 74 -3.99 -6.70 9.11
N LEU A 75 -4.90 -5.72 9.03
CA LEU A 75 -4.64 -4.42 8.41
C LEU A 75 -3.56 -3.66 9.19
N ALA A 76 -3.68 -3.61 10.51
CA ALA A 76 -2.69 -2.97 11.38
C ALA A 76 -1.31 -3.63 11.30
N VAL A 77 -1.22 -4.95 11.09
CA VAL A 77 0.06 -5.63 10.84
C VAL A 77 0.67 -5.20 9.50
N ALA A 78 -0.13 -5.09 8.43
CA ALA A 78 0.35 -4.59 7.14
C ALA A 78 0.83 -3.13 7.24
N ASP A 79 0.05 -2.26 7.89
CA ASP A 79 0.41 -0.85 8.10
C ASP A 79 1.61 -0.67 9.04
N LEU A 80 1.80 -1.57 10.01
CA LEU A 80 3.00 -1.61 10.85
C LEU A 80 4.24 -1.90 10.00
N LEU A 81 4.17 -2.86 9.07
CA LEU A 81 5.26 -3.14 8.14
C LEU A 81 5.55 -1.95 7.23
N VAL A 82 4.52 -1.21 6.81
CA VAL A 82 4.70 0.07 6.08
C VAL A 82 5.48 1.08 6.93
N GLY A 83 5.10 1.23 8.20
CA GLY A 83 5.78 2.11 9.15
C GLY A 83 7.24 1.75 9.42
N ILE A 84 7.54 0.46 9.59
CA ILE A 84 8.88 -0.02 9.96
C ILE A 84 9.82 -0.11 8.75
N PHE A 85 9.32 -0.56 7.59
CA PHE A 85 10.17 -0.86 6.43
C PHE A 85 9.93 0.08 5.25
N VAL A 86 8.68 0.25 4.83
CA VAL A 86 8.39 0.98 3.57
C VAL A 86 8.74 2.46 3.69
N ILE A 87 8.21 3.15 4.69
CA ILE A 87 8.40 4.60 4.84
C ILE A 87 9.89 4.96 5.05
N PRO A 88 10.65 4.28 5.92
CA PRO A 88 12.06 4.61 6.10
C PRO A 88 12.91 4.34 4.85
N VAL A 89 12.68 3.22 4.15
CA VAL A 89 13.48 2.86 2.97
C VAL A 89 13.12 3.75 1.78
N GLU A 90 11.84 4.07 1.56
CA GLU A 90 11.46 5.10 0.57
C GLU A 90 12.05 6.46 0.94
N GLY A 91 12.03 6.84 2.22
CA GLY A 91 12.61 8.10 2.69
C GLY A 91 14.10 8.20 2.35
N ILE A 92 14.87 7.13 2.61
CA ILE A 92 16.29 7.06 2.23
C ILE A 92 16.46 7.16 0.72
N LYS A 93 15.66 6.42 -0.06
CA LYS A 93 15.71 6.43 -1.53
C LYS A 93 15.43 7.83 -2.08
N VAL A 94 14.43 8.53 -1.54
CA VAL A 94 14.09 9.90 -1.94
C VAL A 94 15.22 10.86 -1.57
N ILE A 95 15.74 10.80 -0.34
CA ILE A 95 16.78 11.73 0.15
C ILE A 95 18.11 11.52 -0.57
N GLU A 96 18.60 10.29 -0.66
CA GLU A 96 19.89 9.97 -1.27
C GLU A 96 19.84 9.97 -2.80
N SER A 97 18.66 9.83 -3.40
CA SER A 97 18.40 9.63 -4.86
C SER A 97 19.06 8.38 -5.48
N CYS A 98 19.91 7.69 -4.72
CA CYS A 98 20.71 6.55 -5.15
C CYS A 98 20.35 5.30 -4.36
N TRP A 99 20.30 4.15 -5.04
CA TRP A 99 20.10 2.84 -4.44
C TRP A 99 21.42 2.07 -4.33
N TYR A 100 21.90 1.89 -3.10
CA TYR A 100 23.18 1.24 -2.80
C TYR A 100 23.07 -0.23 -2.38
N LEU A 101 21.85 -0.72 -2.08
CA LEU A 101 21.63 -2.06 -1.51
C LEU A 101 21.63 -3.19 -2.56
N GLY A 102 21.86 -2.85 -3.83
CA GLY A 102 21.89 -3.80 -4.93
C GLY A 102 20.51 -4.27 -5.41
N GLU A 103 20.51 -5.00 -6.51
CA GLU A 103 19.29 -5.31 -7.28
C GLU A 103 18.35 -6.26 -6.55
N THR A 104 18.90 -7.28 -5.89
CA THR A 104 18.12 -8.23 -5.08
C THR A 104 17.32 -7.51 -4.01
N MET A 105 17.95 -6.57 -3.30
CA MET A 105 17.26 -5.80 -2.26
C MET A 105 16.22 -4.84 -2.84
N CYS A 106 16.46 -4.28 -4.03
CA CYS A 106 15.44 -3.48 -4.72
C CYS A 106 14.20 -4.31 -5.05
N SER A 107 14.39 -5.53 -5.58
CA SER A 107 13.31 -6.47 -5.88
C SER A 107 12.55 -6.91 -4.62
N VAL A 108 13.27 -7.25 -3.55
CA VAL A 108 12.65 -7.59 -2.25
C VAL A 108 11.86 -6.41 -1.71
N PHE A 109 12.43 -5.20 -1.75
CA PHE A 109 11.79 -3.99 -1.27
C PHE A 109 10.46 -3.72 -2.00
N HIS A 110 10.48 -3.70 -3.33
CA HIS A 110 9.24 -3.55 -4.10
C HIS A 110 8.26 -4.70 -3.84
N GLY A 111 8.73 -5.95 -3.72
CA GLY A 111 7.90 -7.09 -3.37
C GLY A 111 7.19 -6.93 -2.02
N ILE A 112 7.86 -6.36 -1.02
CA ILE A 112 7.26 -6.01 0.28
C ILE A 112 6.21 -4.91 0.10
N VAL A 113 6.54 -3.81 -0.60
CA VAL A 113 5.64 -2.67 -0.84
C VAL A 113 4.32 -3.14 -1.48
N PHE A 114 4.40 -3.88 -2.57
CA PHE A 114 3.18 -4.36 -3.23
C PHE A 114 2.45 -5.40 -2.38
N SER A 115 3.16 -6.23 -1.62
CA SER A 115 2.51 -7.22 -0.76
C SER A 115 1.67 -6.56 0.34
N VAL A 116 2.20 -5.55 1.02
CA VAL A 116 1.47 -4.88 2.11
C VAL A 116 0.28 -4.07 1.57
N ILE A 117 0.42 -3.43 0.41
CA ILE A 117 -0.69 -2.72 -0.26
C ILE A 117 -1.79 -3.71 -0.66
N PHE A 118 -1.41 -4.83 -1.26
CA PHE A 118 -2.34 -5.87 -1.70
C PHE A 118 -3.11 -6.46 -0.52
N VAL A 119 -2.40 -6.90 0.53
CA VAL A 119 -3.04 -7.43 1.75
C VAL A 119 -4.01 -6.42 2.35
N SER A 120 -3.60 -5.15 2.44
CA SER A 120 -4.45 -4.09 2.99
C SER A 120 -5.75 -3.92 2.20
N LEU A 121 -5.66 -3.90 0.87
CA LEU A 121 -6.83 -3.75 0.01
C LEU A 121 -7.78 -4.94 0.08
N TYR A 122 -7.25 -6.17 0.04
CA TYR A 122 -8.09 -7.36 0.10
C TYR A 122 -8.70 -7.55 1.49
N ASN A 123 -8.02 -7.15 2.57
CA ASN A 123 -8.64 -7.08 3.89
C ASN A 123 -9.84 -6.11 3.91
N LEU A 124 -9.75 -4.96 3.23
CA LEU A 124 -10.89 -4.03 3.10
C LEU A 124 -12.04 -4.63 2.30
N VAL A 125 -11.77 -5.42 1.26
CA VAL A 125 -12.80 -6.18 0.53
C VAL A 125 -13.49 -7.17 1.47
N ILE A 126 -12.73 -7.93 2.26
CA ILE A 126 -13.31 -8.90 3.20
C ILE A 126 -14.12 -8.18 4.28
N ILE A 127 -13.66 -7.03 4.78
CA ILE A 127 -14.43 -6.18 5.71
C ILE A 127 -15.73 -5.72 5.04
N ALA A 128 -15.71 -5.31 3.77
CA ALA A 128 -16.90 -4.93 3.04
C ALA A 128 -17.90 -6.10 2.90
N VAL A 129 -17.41 -7.32 2.65
CA VAL A 129 -18.22 -8.54 2.60
C VAL A 129 -18.82 -8.86 3.97
N ASP A 130 -18.02 -8.81 5.04
CA ASP A 130 -18.47 -8.99 6.43
C ASP A 130 -19.62 -8.03 6.76
N ARG A 131 -19.45 -6.75 6.46
CA ARG A 131 -20.50 -5.73 6.65
C ARG A 131 -21.73 -6.00 5.79
N TYR A 132 -21.55 -6.38 4.54
CA TYR A 132 -22.67 -6.72 3.64
C TYR A 132 -23.50 -7.88 4.20
N VAL A 133 -22.87 -8.98 4.60
CA VAL A 133 -23.59 -10.15 5.13
C VAL A 133 -24.28 -9.80 6.45
N ALA A 134 -23.65 -8.99 7.31
CA ALA A 134 -24.25 -8.55 8.57
C ALA A 134 -25.53 -7.72 8.38
N VAL A 135 -25.58 -6.86 7.36
CA VAL A 135 -26.73 -5.96 7.11
C VAL A 135 -27.79 -6.60 6.21
N CYS A 136 -27.38 -7.22 5.11
CA CYS A 136 -28.28 -7.75 4.10
C CYS A 136 -28.83 -9.14 4.46
N ASP A 137 -28.02 -9.98 5.13
CA ASP A 137 -28.35 -11.38 5.45
C ASP A 137 -28.13 -11.73 6.94
N PRO A 138 -28.76 -11.01 7.90
CA PRO A 138 -28.43 -11.11 9.32
C PRO A 138 -28.61 -12.53 9.91
N LEU A 139 -29.58 -13.30 9.42
CA LEU A 139 -29.82 -14.68 9.87
C LEU A 139 -28.71 -15.65 9.41
N LEU A 140 -28.10 -15.37 8.25
CA LEU A 140 -27.01 -16.17 7.70
C LEU A 140 -25.65 -15.71 8.22
N TYR A 141 -25.54 -14.51 8.79
CA TYR A 141 -24.28 -13.98 9.31
C TYR A 141 -23.62 -14.92 10.32
N ILE A 142 -24.40 -15.47 11.27
CA ILE A 142 -23.89 -16.35 12.34
C ILE A 142 -23.27 -17.64 11.78
N SER A 143 -23.78 -18.16 10.65
CA SER A 143 -23.26 -19.40 10.03
C SER A 143 -22.18 -19.13 8.98
N LYS A 144 -22.24 -17.99 8.29
CA LYS A 144 -21.30 -17.63 7.21
C LYS A 144 -20.02 -17.00 7.75
N ILE A 145 -20.10 -16.10 8.73
CA ILE A 145 -18.97 -15.34 9.25
C ILE A 145 -18.58 -15.89 10.63
N THR A 146 -17.47 -16.64 10.66
CA THR A 146 -16.90 -17.20 11.89
C THR A 146 -15.44 -16.80 12.04
N ILE A 147 -14.93 -16.86 13.28
CA ILE A 147 -13.52 -16.57 13.58
C ILE A 147 -12.59 -17.46 12.73
N GLY A 148 -12.86 -18.78 12.69
CA GLY A 148 -12.05 -19.72 11.92
C GLY A 148 -11.97 -19.37 10.43
N LYS A 149 -13.12 -19.13 9.78
CA LYS A 149 -13.16 -18.73 8.35
C LYS A 149 -12.45 -17.40 8.09
N THR A 150 -12.51 -16.47 9.05
CA THR A 150 -11.87 -15.17 8.93
C THR A 150 -10.35 -15.29 9.02
N VAL A 151 -9.84 -16.06 9.99
CA VAL A 151 -8.40 -16.35 10.13
C VAL A 151 -7.88 -17.06 8.89
N THR A 152 -8.62 -18.05 8.36
CA THR A 152 -8.27 -18.72 7.10
C THR A 152 -8.23 -17.73 5.94
N SER A 153 -9.21 -16.82 5.83
CA SER A 153 -9.24 -15.82 4.75
C SER A 153 -8.07 -14.84 4.83
N ILE A 154 -7.70 -14.39 6.04
CA ILE A 154 -6.51 -13.55 6.27
C ILE A 154 -5.27 -14.31 5.79
N PHE A 155 -5.07 -15.53 6.26
CA PHE A 155 -3.91 -16.34 5.88
C PHE A 155 -3.80 -16.56 4.36
N LEU A 156 -4.92 -16.90 3.72
CA LEU A 156 -4.99 -17.03 2.26
C LEU A 156 -4.67 -15.71 1.54
N THR A 157 -5.10 -14.57 2.09
CA THR A 157 -4.80 -13.25 1.52
C THR A 157 -3.30 -12.95 1.56
N TRP A 158 -2.63 -13.25 2.67
CA TRP A 158 -1.17 -13.09 2.79
C TRP A 158 -0.41 -13.99 1.82
N ILE A 159 -0.78 -15.28 1.73
CA ILE A 159 -0.15 -16.22 0.79
C ILE A 159 -0.38 -15.77 -0.65
N PHE A 160 -1.62 -15.43 -1.00
CA PHE A 160 -1.96 -15.03 -2.35
C PHE A 160 -1.21 -13.77 -2.76
N SER A 161 -1.15 -12.78 -1.87
CA SER A 161 -0.34 -11.58 -2.04
C SER A 161 1.13 -11.90 -2.32
N PHE A 162 1.74 -12.76 -1.49
CA PHE A 162 3.14 -13.13 -1.66
C PHE A 162 3.40 -13.84 -2.99
N ILE A 163 2.57 -14.84 -3.34
CA ILE A 163 2.69 -15.58 -4.59
C ILE A 163 2.49 -14.66 -5.79
N TYR A 164 1.46 -13.80 -5.76
CA TYR A 164 1.17 -12.87 -6.84
C TYR A 164 2.35 -11.94 -7.11
N ASN A 165 2.94 -11.36 -6.06
CA ASN A 165 4.09 -10.47 -6.19
C ASN A 165 5.36 -11.21 -6.66
N LEU A 166 5.58 -12.45 -6.23
CA LEU A 166 6.65 -13.28 -6.77
C LEU A 166 6.48 -13.54 -8.27
N VAL A 167 5.26 -13.84 -8.72
CA VAL A 167 4.95 -14.04 -10.14
C VAL A 167 5.20 -12.77 -10.93
N ILE A 168 4.75 -11.61 -10.44
CA ILE A 168 5.01 -10.31 -11.09
C ILE A 168 6.50 -10.06 -11.22
N LEU A 169 7.28 -10.21 -10.14
CA LEU A 169 8.72 -9.98 -10.16
C LEU A 169 9.47 -10.97 -11.07
N TYR A 170 9.05 -12.23 -11.09
CA TYR A 170 9.65 -13.28 -11.92
C TYR A 170 9.34 -13.09 -13.41
N CYS A 171 8.05 -12.93 -13.76
CA CYS A 171 7.61 -12.83 -15.14
C CYS A 171 8.00 -11.51 -15.82
N ASN A 172 8.24 -10.44 -15.05
CA ASN A 172 8.78 -9.20 -15.58
C ASN A 172 10.33 -9.17 -15.60
N GLY A 173 10.97 -10.31 -15.32
CA GLY A 173 12.41 -10.46 -15.47
C GLY A 173 13.24 -9.61 -14.51
N GLN A 174 12.66 -9.16 -13.39
CA GLN A 174 13.31 -8.22 -12.48
C GLN A 174 14.61 -8.80 -11.89
N TRP A 175 14.68 -10.13 -11.73
CA TRP A 175 15.86 -10.87 -11.25
C TRP A 175 16.90 -11.16 -12.34
N TYR A 176 16.50 -11.12 -13.62
CA TYR A 176 17.33 -11.46 -14.77
C TYR A 176 17.55 -10.27 -15.71
N ARG A 177 17.30 -9.05 -15.23
CA ARG A 177 17.37 -7.83 -16.05
C ARG A 177 18.78 -7.63 -16.57
N SER A 178 18.95 -7.86 -17.87
CA SER A 178 20.15 -7.51 -18.63
C SER A 178 20.44 -6.02 -18.46
N GLN A 179 21.74 -5.66 -18.41
CA GLN A 179 22.17 -4.25 -18.36
C GLN A 179 21.59 -3.41 -19.51
N ALA A 180 21.18 -4.03 -20.62
CA ALA A 180 20.59 -3.36 -21.78
C ALA A 180 19.25 -2.64 -21.50
N HIS A 181 18.54 -2.97 -20.42
CA HIS A 181 17.28 -2.31 -20.05
C HIS A 181 17.40 -1.36 -18.85
N LYS A 182 18.60 -1.19 -18.27
CA LYS A 182 18.82 -0.28 -17.13
C LYS A 182 19.25 1.09 -17.67
N ASN A 183 18.69 2.18 -17.15
CA ASN A 183 19.15 3.51 -17.55
C ASN A 183 20.53 3.76 -16.95
N CYS A 184 20.72 3.38 -15.68
CA CYS A 184 21.97 3.61 -14.97
C CYS A 184 22.14 2.72 -13.73
N HIS A 185 23.36 2.54 -13.26
CA HIS A 185 23.73 1.83 -12.06
C HIS A 185 23.52 2.71 -10.82
N GLY A 186 22.69 2.23 -9.90
CA GLY A 186 22.22 2.98 -8.72
C GLY A 186 20.74 3.35 -8.77
N GLU A 187 20.01 2.97 -9.82
CA GLU A 187 18.55 3.09 -9.85
C GLU A 187 17.89 1.89 -9.16
N CYS A 188 16.78 2.14 -8.46
CA CYS A 188 15.86 1.10 -8.00
C CYS A 188 14.47 1.41 -8.53
N VAL A 189 14.18 0.84 -9.70
CA VAL A 189 12.90 0.99 -10.39
C VAL A 189 12.33 -0.38 -10.71
N LEU A 190 11.03 -0.51 -10.48
CA LEU A 190 10.30 -1.69 -10.86
C LEU A 190 9.91 -1.57 -12.34
N PHE A 191 10.29 -2.55 -13.14
CA PHE A 191 9.81 -2.65 -14.51
C PHE A 191 8.62 -3.60 -14.56
N ILE A 192 7.51 -3.14 -15.12
CA ILE A 192 6.35 -3.96 -15.42
C ILE A 192 6.04 -3.78 -16.90
N SER A 193 5.94 -4.87 -17.64
CA SER A 193 5.51 -4.79 -19.04
C SER A 193 4.08 -4.27 -19.15
N PHE A 194 3.74 -3.60 -20.24
CA PHE A 194 2.40 -3.03 -20.43
C PHE A 194 1.26 -4.02 -20.15
N THR A 195 1.39 -5.28 -20.62
CA THR A 195 0.42 -6.34 -20.37
C THR A 195 0.30 -6.68 -18.89
N TRP A 196 1.42 -6.85 -18.19
CA TRP A 196 1.41 -7.12 -16.74
C TRP A 196 0.90 -5.92 -15.95
N GLY A 197 1.17 -4.69 -16.41
CA GLY A 197 0.67 -3.46 -15.81
C GLY A 197 -0.85 -3.36 -15.87
N ILE A 198 -1.45 -3.74 -17.00
CA ILE A 198 -2.92 -3.85 -17.13
C ILE A 198 -3.46 -4.93 -16.19
N ILE A 199 -2.85 -6.12 -16.16
CA ILE A 199 -3.30 -7.21 -15.29
C ILE A 199 -3.27 -6.77 -13.83
N ASP A 200 -2.18 -6.13 -13.40
CA ASP A 200 -2.01 -5.61 -12.05
C ASP A 200 -3.03 -4.51 -11.73
N LEU A 201 -3.30 -3.59 -12.65
CA LEU A 201 -4.35 -2.57 -12.47
C LEU A 201 -5.71 -3.22 -12.21
N PHE A 202 -6.06 -4.28 -12.94
CA PHE A 202 -7.33 -4.94 -12.75
C PHE A 202 -7.41 -5.73 -11.45
N VAL A 203 -6.37 -6.51 -11.13
CA VAL A 203 -6.34 -7.38 -9.95
C VAL A 203 -6.17 -6.57 -8.67
N SER A 204 -5.18 -5.68 -8.64
CA SER A 204 -4.75 -4.94 -7.46
C SER A 204 -5.55 -3.65 -7.23
N PHE A 205 -6.44 -3.26 -8.15
CA PHE A 205 -7.20 -2.02 -7.99
C PHE A 205 -8.65 -2.08 -8.50
N VAL A 206 -8.90 -2.32 -9.79
CA VAL A 206 -10.26 -2.18 -10.38
C VAL A 206 -11.24 -3.20 -9.80
N ALA A 207 -10.86 -4.48 -9.77
CA ALA A 207 -11.71 -5.54 -9.23
C ALA A 207 -12.06 -5.34 -7.74
N PRO A 208 -11.08 -5.18 -6.82
CA PRO A 208 -11.38 -4.97 -5.40
C PRO A 208 -12.23 -3.71 -5.15
N CYS A 209 -11.94 -2.59 -5.82
CA CYS A 209 -12.74 -1.37 -5.69
C CYS A 209 -14.17 -1.56 -6.19
N SER A 210 -14.35 -2.23 -7.33
CA SER A 210 -15.67 -2.53 -7.89
C SER A 210 -16.51 -3.40 -6.96
N VAL A 211 -15.90 -4.42 -6.35
CA VAL A 211 -16.54 -5.27 -5.34
C VAL A 211 -16.98 -4.45 -4.14
N ILE A 212 -16.10 -3.62 -3.57
CA ILE A 212 -16.43 -2.76 -2.43
C ILE A 212 -17.60 -1.83 -2.78
N ILE A 213 -17.53 -1.11 -3.89
CA ILE A 213 -18.59 -0.18 -4.32
C ILE A 213 -19.92 -0.92 -4.48
N CYS A 214 -19.94 -2.07 -5.16
CA CYS A 214 -21.15 -2.86 -5.37
C CYS A 214 -21.79 -3.30 -4.04
N LEU A 215 -20.99 -3.84 -3.12
CA LEU A 215 -21.45 -4.28 -1.80
C LEU A 215 -22.04 -3.12 -1.00
N TYR A 216 -21.37 -1.97 -0.97
CA TYR A 216 -21.87 -0.79 -0.26
C TYR A 216 -23.13 -0.22 -0.88
N MET A 217 -23.25 -0.22 -2.21
CA MET A 217 -24.49 0.18 -2.88
C MET A 217 -25.67 -0.71 -2.49
N ASN A 218 -25.45 -2.02 -2.31
CA ASN A 218 -26.50 -2.92 -1.84
C ASN A 218 -26.84 -2.69 -0.36
N ILE A 219 -25.85 -2.47 0.50
CA ILE A 219 -26.06 -2.08 1.92
C ILE A 219 -26.94 -0.82 1.97
N PHE A 220 -26.61 0.21 1.19
CA PHE A 220 -27.40 1.45 1.14
C PHE A 220 -28.84 1.24 0.68
N LYS A 221 -29.09 0.35 -0.28
CA LYS A 221 -30.44 0.02 -0.73
C LYS A 221 -31.25 -0.60 0.40
N VAL A 222 -30.70 -1.61 1.08
CA VAL A 222 -31.36 -2.30 2.21
C VAL A 222 -31.62 -1.33 3.36
N ALA A 223 -30.64 -0.50 3.73
CA ALA A 223 -30.81 0.51 4.77
C ALA A 223 -31.94 1.50 4.45
N ARG A 224 -32.08 1.94 3.19
CA ARG A 224 -33.18 2.83 2.78
C ARG A 224 -34.55 2.16 2.88
N ILE A 225 -34.65 0.88 2.55
CA ILE A 225 -35.90 0.11 2.67
C ILE A 225 -36.30 -0.02 4.14
N GLN A 226 -35.35 -0.36 5.02
CA GLN A 226 -35.59 -0.46 6.47
C GLN A 226 -36.03 0.87 7.09
N VAL A 227 -35.48 2.00 6.64
CA VAL A 227 -35.89 3.35 7.08
C VAL A 227 -37.31 3.71 6.63
N LYS A 228 -37.73 3.29 5.45
CA LYS A 228 -39.11 3.51 4.98
C LYS A 228 -40.12 2.62 5.71
N ALA A 229 -39.68 1.48 6.25
CA ALA A 229 -40.54 0.50 6.90
C ALA A 229 -40.78 0.75 8.40
N MET A 230 -39.87 1.39 9.16
CA MET A 230 -40.04 1.63 10.61
C MET A 230 -39.25 2.86 11.16
N ASN A 231 -39.86 3.57 12.13
CA ASN A 231 -39.35 4.75 12.88
C ASN A 231 -38.18 4.49 13.86
N ILE A 232 -37.46 3.36 13.78
CA ILE A 232 -36.52 2.88 14.84
C ILE A 232 -35.02 3.15 14.53
N THR A 233 -34.69 3.79 13.41
CA THR A 233 -33.35 3.70 12.77
C THR A 233 -32.46 4.94 12.87
N THR A 234 -32.39 5.63 14.01
CA THR A 234 -31.42 6.74 14.20
C THR A 234 -29.99 6.26 14.49
N ARG A 235 -29.81 5.14 15.20
CA ARG A 235 -28.48 4.59 15.52
C ARG A 235 -27.76 3.92 14.33
N ILE A 236 -28.49 3.20 13.48
CA ILE A 236 -27.93 2.55 12.27
C ILE A 236 -27.43 3.62 11.28
N LYS A 237 -28.20 4.71 11.08
CA LYS A 237 -27.82 5.86 10.23
C LYS A 237 -26.48 6.50 10.57
N ILE A 238 -26.14 6.65 11.86
CA ILE A 238 -24.91 7.33 12.30
C ILE A 238 -23.68 6.42 12.13
N SER A 239 -23.83 5.12 12.39
CA SER A 239 -22.76 4.13 12.18
C SER A 239 -22.44 3.94 10.69
N GLU A 240 -23.47 3.84 9.84
CA GLU A 240 -23.29 3.62 8.40
C GLU A 240 -22.74 4.84 7.66
N ARG A 241 -23.21 6.06 7.99
CA ARG A 241 -22.67 7.29 7.38
C ARG A 241 -21.18 7.49 7.75
N LYS A 242 -20.75 7.01 8.92
CA LYS A 242 -19.34 6.99 9.32
C LYS A 242 -18.56 5.94 8.53
N ALA A 243 -19.07 4.71 8.44
CA ALA A 243 -18.42 3.62 7.70
C ALA A 243 -18.21 3.95 6.21
N THR A 244 -19.24 4.47 5.51
CA THR A 244 -19.08 4.84 4.09
C THR A 244 -18.15 6.02 3.88
N LYS A 245 -18.12 6.99 4.80
CA LYS A 245 -17.13 8.08 4.73
C LYS A 245 -15.71 7.55 4.85
N THR A 246 -15.47 6.64 5.79
CA THR A 246 -14.15 6.01 5.95
C THR A 246 -13.76 5.21 4.71
N LEU A 247 -14.66 4.40 4.13
CA LEU A 247 -14.33 3.68 2.90
C LEU A 247 -14.15 4.58 1.67
N GLY A 248 -14.93 5.64 1.54
CA GLY A 248 -14.74 6.62 0.47
C GLY A 248 -13.36 7.29 0.57
N VAL A 249 -12.93 7.65 1.78
CA VAL A 249 -11.57 8.18 2.02
C VAL A 249 -10.51 7.14 1.71
N VAL A 250 -10.67 5.91 2.19
CA VAL A 250 -9.69 4.83 1.95
C VAL A 250 -9.57 4.53 0.45
N LEU A 251 -10.68 4.34 -0.27
CA LEU A 251 -10.68 4.12 -1.72
C LEU A 251 -10.07 5.32 -2.47
N SER A 252 -10.30 6.55 -2.00
CA SER A 252 -9.70 7.75 -2.60
C SER A 252 -8.19 7.81 -2.38
N VAL A 253 -7.70 7.40 -1.21
CA VAL A 253 -6.25 7.33 -0.93
C VAL A 253 -5.59 6.25 -1.80
N PHE A 254 -6.22 5.08 -1.95
CA PHE A 254 -5.75 4.05 -2.87
C PHE A 254 -5.76 4.54 -4.33
N LEU A 255 -6.82 5.20 -4.77
CA LEU A 255 -6.92 5.81 -6.10
C LEU A 255 -5.77 6.78 -6.38
N VAL A 256 -5.52 7.73 -5.46
CA VAL A 256 -4.45 8.71 -5.65
C VAL A 256 -3.08 8.04 -5.68
N GLY A 257 -2.84 7.04 -4.83
CA GLY A 257 -1.57 6.28 -4.81
C GLY A 257 -1.32 5.53 -6.11
N TRP A 258 -2.31 4.80 -6.61
CA TRP A 258 -2.20 4.03 -7.86
C TRP A 258 -2.14 4.93 -9.11
N ILE A 259 -2.91 6.01 -9.14
CA ILE A 259 -2.84 6.99 -10.23
C ILE A 259 -1.45 7.63 -10.29
N THR A 260 -0.88 8.00 -9.14
CA THR A 260 0.48 8.56 -9.08
C THR A 260 1.52 7.54 -9.56
N TYR A 261 1.37 6.27 -9.18
CA TYR A 261 2.23 5.18 -9.63
C TYR A 261 2.17 4.96 -11.16
N TYR A 262 0.98 4.83 -11.74
CA TYR A 262 0.82 4.60 -13.18
C TYR A 262 1.18 5.83 -14.03
N ILE A 263 0.90 7.05 -13.55
CA ILE A 263 1.37 8.27 -14.23
C ILE A 263 2.90 8.31 -14.21
N GLY A 264 3.53 7.96 -13.08
CA GLY A 264 4.98 7.84 -12.97
C GLY A 264 5.56 6.83 -13.97
N SER A 265 5.02 5.61 -14.00
CA SER A 265 5.50 4.56 -14.92
C SER A 265 5.31 4.94 -16.39
N LEU A 266 4.18 5.56 -16.75
CA LEU A 266 3.90 6.01 -18.12
C LEU A 266 4.76 7.22 -18.52
N SER A 267 5.10 8.09 -17.57
CA SER A 267 5.97 9.24 -17.85
C SER A 267 7.41 8.82 -18.14
N GLU A 268 7.92 7.77 -17.49
CA GLU A 268 9.23 7.19 -17.78
C GLU A 268 9.28 6.48 -19.13
N ASP A 269 8.17 5.86 -19.57
CA ASP A 269 8.08 5.21 -20.88
C ASP A 269 7.86 6.22 -22.03
N TYR A 270 7.22 7.37 -21.78
CA TYR A 270 6.96 8.40 -22.81
C TYR A 270 8.11 9.41 -22.98
N LEU A 271 9.00 9.54 -22.00
CA LEU A 271 10.23 10.35 -22.07
C LEU A 271 11.46 9.55 -22.58
N ARG A 272 11.27 8.29 -22.98
CA ARG A 272 12.23 7.49 -23.76
C ARG A 272 11.88 7.50 -25.25
#